data_AF-A0A7C6Y4C9-F1
#
_entry.id   AF-A0A7C6Y4C9-F1
#
_cell.length_a   1.000
_cell.length_b   1.000
_cell.length_c   1.000
_cell.angle_alpha   90.00
_cell.angle_beta   90.00
_cell.angle_gamma   90.00
#
_symmetry.space_group_name_H-M   'P 1'
#
loop_
_entity.id
_entity.type
_entity.pdbx_description
1 polymer ?
#
loop_
_entity_poly.entity_id
_entity_poly.type
_entity_poly.pdbx_seq_one_letter_code
_entity_poly.pdbx_strand_id
1 'polypeptide(L)'
;MADLKDIQDLAKTLNLMNVASGVIDLTNEQISNKEYLYRIFSEEVRLRSENKLKQLHKDAKLPNKKFNHDKITKGLEWQLDKIKQFDFKTNK
;
A
#
# COMPACT_ATOMS: atom_id res chain seq x y z
N MET A 1 15.16 -4.97 15.57
CA MET A 1 14.63 -6.29 15.98
C MET A 1 13.13 -6.15 16.01
N ALA A 2 12.45 -6.76 15.04
CA ALA A 2 10.99 -6.76 14.97
C ALA A 2 10.37 -7.35 16.25
N ASP A 3 9.39 -6.65 16.82
CA ASP A 3 8.64 -7.16 17.97
C ASP A 3 7.67 -8.25 17.52
N LEU A 4 7.42 -9.23 18.40
CA LEU A 4 6.51 -10.33 18.11
C LEU A 4 5.08 -9.83 17.85
N LYS A 5 4.71 -8.71 18.48
CA LYS A 5 3.41 -8.06 18.32
C LYS A 5 3.19 -7.54 16.90
N ASP A 6 4.20 -6.91 16.29
CA ASP A 6 4.14 -6.37 14.94
C ASP A 6 3.95 -7.49 13.90
N ILE A 7 4.65 -8.62 14.09
CA ILE A 7 4.54 -9.80 13.21
C ILE A 7 3.13 -10.40 13.30
N GLN A 8 2.56 -10.48 14.50
CA GLN A 8 1.20 -10.98 14.70
C GLN A 8 0.15 -10.06 14.06
N ASP A 9 0.30 -8.75 14.20
CA ASP A 9 -0.65 -7.79 13.62
C ASP A 9 -0.56 -7.80 12.09
N LEU A 10 0.64 -7.92 11.49
CA LEU A 10 0.79 -8.14 10.06
C LEU A 10 0.15 -9.46 9.60
N ALA A 11 0.36 -10.57 10.31
CA ALA A 11 -0.29 -11.85 9.99
C ALA A 11 -1.83 -11.77 10.03
N LYS A 12 -2.39 -11.00 10.98
CA LYS A 12 -3.82 -10.70 11.04
C LYS A 12 -4.31 -9.92 9.82
N THR A 13 -3.58 -8.87 9.42
CA THR A 13 -3.95 -8.09 8.23
C THR A 13 -3.92 -8.92 6.95
N LEU A 14 -3.05 -9.93 6.89
CA LEU A 14 -2.96 -10.86 5.77
C LEU A 14 -3.99 -12.00 5.84
N ASN A 15 -4.82 -12.04 6.88
CA ASN A 15 -5.79 -13.08 7.19
C ASN A 15 -5.16 -14.49 7.33
N LEU A 16 -3.92 -14.54 7.83
CA LEU A 16 -3.15 -15.77 8.02
C LEU A 16 -3.47 -16.48 9.36
N MET A 17 -4.44 -16.00 10.14
CA MET A 17 -4.82 -16.59 11.44
C MET A 17 -5.33 -18.04 11.33
N ASN A 18 -5.80 -18.47 10.15
CA ASN A 18 -6.31 -19.83 9.91
C ASN A 18 -5.33 -20.72 9.13
N VAL A 19 -4.03 -20.41 9.08
CA VAL A 19 -3.05 -21.38 8.57
C VAL A 19 -2.93 -22.48 9.62
N ALA A 20 -3.74 -23.54 9.44
CA ALA A 20 -3.74 -24.75 10.22
C ALA A 20 -2.30 -25.21 10.51
N SER A 21 -1.93 -25.24 11.78
CA SER A 21 -0.86 -26.10 12.33
C SER A 21 0.45 -26.19 11.53
N GLY A 22 0.88 -25.12 10.88
CA GLY A 22 2.19 -25.05 10.25
C GLY A 22 3.22 -24.66 11.29
N VAL A 23 3.97 -25.62 11.83
CA VAL A 23 5.16 -25.33 12.64
C VAL A 23 6.18 -24.69 11.71
N ILE A 24 6.39 -23.38 11.86
CA ILE A 24 7.49 -22.70 11.18
C ILE A 24 8.75 -23.13 11.93
N ASP A 25 9.49 -24.07 11.35
CA ASP A 25 10.79 -24.49 11.89
C ASP A 25 11.80 -23.36 11.70
N LEU A 26 12.37 -22.91 12.81
CA LEU A 26 13.22 -21.72 12.92
C LEU A 26 14.68 -22.09 13.21
N THR A 27 15.05 -23.34 13.04
CA THR A 27 16.38 -23.86 13.44
C THR A 27 17.52 -23.47 12.50
N ASN A 28 17.25 -22.89 11.33
CA ASN A 28 18.31 -22.55 10.38
C ASN A 28 18.10 -21.19 9.70
N GLU A 29 18.74 -20.13 10.23
CA GLU A 29 19.62 -19.21 9.48
C GLU A 29 19.99 -17.95 10.28
N GLN A 30 21.13 -17.35 9.89
CA GLN A 30 21.90 -16.30 10.58
C GLN A 30 21.24 -14.90 10.63
N ILE A 31 19.95 -14.80 10.31
CA ILE A 31 19.12 -13.60 10.50
C ILE A 31 18.04 -14.00 11.49
N SER A 32 17.89 -13.25 12.59
CA SER A 32 16.84 -13.52 13.59
C SER A 32 15.51 -13.74 12.86
N ASN A 33 14.99 -14.95 12.92
CA ASN A 33 13.84 -15.41 12.12
C ASN A 33 12.61 -14.47 12.17
N LYS A 34 12.49 -13.70 13.26
CA LYS A 34 11.50 -12.65 13.45
C LYS A 34 11.64 -11.53 12.42
N GLU A 35 12.86 -11.08 12.15
CA GLU A 35 13.15 -10.02 11.19
C GLU A 35 12.83 -10.45 9.75
N TYR A 36 13.12 -11.72 9.43
CA TYR A 36 12.79 -12.29 8.13
C TYR A 36 11.27 -12.37 7.91
N LEU A 37 10.51 -12.85 8.91
CA LEU A 37 9.05 -12.89 8.85
C LEU A 37 8.44 -11.50 8.74
N TYR A 38 8.93 -10.54 9.52
CA TYR A 38 8.50 -9.14 9.44
C TYR A 38 8.71 -8.57 8.03
N ARG A 39 9.87 -8.84 7.41
CA ARG A 39 10.17 -8.40 6.04
C ARG A 39 9.21 -9.00 5.02
N ILE A 40 8.97 -10.31 5.06
CA ILE A 40 8.03 -10.96 4.13
C ILE A 40 6.62 -10.41 4.28
N PHE A 41 6.13 -10.31 5.51
CA PHE A 41 4.75 -9.85 5.74
C PHE A 41 4.56 -8.39 5.36
N SER A 42 5.53 -7.53 5.64
CA SER A 42 5.48 -6.12 5.23
C SER A 42 5.51 -5.95 3.70
N GLU A 43 6.34 -6.74 3.00
CA GLU A 43 6.37 -6.76 1.53
C GLU A 43 5.02 -7.20 0.94
N GLU A 44 4.42 -8.27 1.46
CA GLU A 44 3.13 -8.77 0.98
C GLU A 44 1.98 -7.78 1.24
N VAL A 45 1.93 -7.15 2.42
CA VAL A 45 0.94 -6.10 2.72
C VAL A 45 1.07 -4.95 1.73
N ARG A 46 2.30 -4.52 1.43
CA ARG A 46 2.56 -3.48 0.44
C ARG A 46 2.04 -3.89 -0.93
N LEU A 47 2.37 -5.08 -1.41
CA LEU A 47 1.92 -5.58 -2.71
C LEU A 47 0.39 -5.68 -2.81
N ARG A 48 -0.29 -6.15 -1.77
CA ARG A 48 -1.77 -6.19 -1.72
C ARG A 48 -2.38 -4.80 -1.78
N SER A 49 -1.80 -3.83 -1.07
CA SER A 49 -2.28 -2.45 -1.10
C SER A 49 -2.14 -1.81 -2.49
N GLU A 50 -1.00 -2.02 -3.16
CA GLU A 50 -0.76 -1.55 -4.53
C GLU A 50 -1.72 -2.21 -5.53
N ASN A 51 -1.96 -3.51 -5.39
CA ASN A 51 -2.90 -4.23 -6.24
C ASN A 51 -4.34 -3.77 -6.03
N LYS A 52 -4.74 -3.51 -4.78
CA LYS A 52 -6.07 -2.94 -4.47
C LYS A 52 -6.24 -1.56 -5.11
N LEU A 53 -5.24 -0.70 -5.07
CA LEU A 53 -5.27 0.61 -5.75
C LEU A 53 -5.42 0.44 -7.27
N LYS A 54 -4.66 -0.48 -7.89
CA LYS A 54 -4.78 -0.79 -9.32
C LYS A 54 -6.17 -1.31 -9.68
N GLN A 55 -6.75 -2.19 -8.86
CA GLN A 55 -8.11 -2.69 -9.05
C GLN A 55 -9.13 -1.56 -8.97
N LEU A 56 -9.08 -0.72 -7.93
CA LEU A 56 -9.97 0.44 -7.80
C LEU A 56 -9.87 1.38 -9.01
N HIS A 57 -8.66 1.64 -9.50
CA HIS A 57 -8.47 2.43 -10.73
C HIS A 57 -9.10 1.78 -11.96
N LYS A 58 -8.94 0.46 -12.11
CA LYS A 58 -9.54 -0.32 -13.21
C LYS A 58 -11.06 -0.30 -13.13
N ASP A 59 -11.62 -0.51 -11.95
CA ASP A 59 -13.07 -0.57 -11.71
C ASP A 59 -13.73 0.79 -11.90
N ALA A 60 -13.05 1.87 -11.54
CA ALA A 60 -13.51 3.24 -11.79
C ALA A 60 -13.57 3.60 -13.28
N LYS A 61 -12.97 2.79 -14.17
CA LYS A 61 -12.90 3.01 -15.62
C LYS A 61 -12.47 4.43 -15.99
N LEU A 62 -11.62 5.04 -15.16
CA LEU A 62 -11.22 6.43 -15.32
C LEU A 62 -10.31 6.55 -16.56
N PRO A 63 -10.60 7.47 -17.49
CA PRO A 63 -9.72 7.70 -18.61
C PRO A 63 -8.41 8.29 -18.10
N ASN A 64 -7.28 7.72 -18.54
CA ASN A 64 -5.95 8.25 -18.22
C ASN A 64 -5.68 9.53 -19.03
N LYS A 65 -6.32 10.63 -18.62
CA LYS A 65 -6.12 11.95 -19.23
C LYS A 65 -4.94 12.63 -18.57
N LYS A 66 -3.83 12.73 -19.29
CA LYS A 66 -2.72 13.61 -18.91
C LYS A 66 -3.01 15.00 -19.47
N PHE A 67 -3.02 16.01 -18.62
CA PHE A 67 -3.12 17.40 -19.06
C PHE A 67 -1.80 17.78 -19.76
N ASN A 68 -1.90 18.25 -21.01
CA ASN A 68 -0.74 18.78 -21.72
C ASN A 68 -0.56 20.25 -21.35
N HIS A 69 0.38 20.53 -20.45
CA HIS A 69 0.63 21.88 -19.94
C HIS A 69 1.03 22.90 -21.01
N ASP A 70 1.59 22.47 -22.14
CA ASP A 70 1.98 23.36 -23.25
C ASP A 70 0.76 23.94 -24.00
N LYS A 71 -0.41 23.32 -23.85
CA LYS A 71 -1.66 23.70 -24.54
C LYS A 71 -2.71 24.26 -23.58
N ILE A 72 -2.36 24.42 -22.30
CA ILE A 72 -3.28 24.90 -21.28
C ILE A 72 -3.26 26.43 -21.24
N THR A 73 -4.45 27.04 -21.15
CA THR A 73 -4.56 28.48 -20.93
C THR A 73 -4.14 28.83 -19.49
N LYS A 74 -3.51 30.00 -19.30
CA LYS A 74 -3.02 30.47 -17.98
C LYS A 74 -4.09 30.41 -16.87
N GLY A 75 -5.35 30.63 -17.21
CA GLY A 75 -6.46 30.54 -16.24
C GLY A 75 -6.73 29.11 -15.76
N LEU A 76 -6.64 28.11 -16.65
CA LEU A 76 -6.83 26.70 -16.29
C LEU A 76 -5.63 26.17 -15.48
N GLU A 77 -4.43 26.67 -15.76
CA GLU A 77 -3.22 26.36 -14.98
C GLU A 77 -3.39 26.80 -13.52
N TRP A 78 -3.85 28.03 -13.30
CA TRP A 78 -4.17 28.54 -11.96
C TRP A 78 -5.23 27.69 -11.24
N GLN A 79 -6.28 27.26 -11.96
CA GLN A 79 -7.32 26.39 -11.40
C GLN A 79 -6.76 25.02 -10.99
N LEU A 80 -5.91 24.42 -11.83
CA LEU A 80 -5.28 23.13 -11.54
C LEU A 80 -4.36 23.22 -10.30
N ASP A 81 -3.60 24.30 -10.16
CA ASP A 81 -2.73 24.49 -9.01
C ASP A 81 -3.52 24.69 -7.70
N LYS A 82 -4.68 25.35 -7.76
CA LYS A 82 -5.58 25.44 -6.61
C LYS A 82 -6.18 24.09 -6.23
N ILE A 83 -6.56 23.27 -7.21
CA ILE A 83 -7.08 21.91 -6.94
C ILE A 83 -5.99 21.02 -6.34
N LYS A 84 -4.73 21.12 -6.78
CA LYS A 84 -3.61 20.38 -6.18
C LYS A 84 -3.36 20.73 -4.72
N GLN A 85 -3.60 21.99 -4.35
CA GLN A 85 -3.49 22.47 -2.96
C GLN A 85 -4.69 22.08 -2.09
N PHE A 86 -5.79 21.62 -2.70
CA PHE A 86 -7.01 21.28 -1.99
C PHE A 86 -6.91 19.89 -1.38
N ASP A 87 -7.01 19.82 -0.05
CA ASP A 87 -7.09 18.55 0.66
C ASP A 87 -8.55 18.12 0.83
N PHE A 88 -8.96 17.13 0.04
CA PHE A 88 -10.32 16.58 0.06
C PHE A 88 -10.65 15.82 1.36
N LYS A 89 -9.70 15.63 2.28
CA LYS A 89 -9.93 14.94 3.56
C LYS A 89 -10.35 15.89 4.69
N THR A 90 -9.97 17.16 4.63
CA THR A 90 -10.17 18.13 5.71
C THR A 90 -11.49 18.90 5.61
N ASN A 91 -12.05 19.03 4.39
CA ASN A 91 -13.37 19.60 4.18
C ASN A 91 -14.42 18.49 4.03
N LYS A 92 -14.97 18.06 5.16
CA LYS A 92 -16.10 17.11 5.23
C LYS A 92 -17.35 17.81 5.72
#